data_AF-A0A1G7RKZ1-F1
#
_entry.id   AF-A0A1G7RKZ1-F1
#
_cell.length_a   1.000
_cell.length_b   1.000
_cell.length_c   1.000
_cell.angle_alpha   90.00
_cell.angle_beta   90.00
_cell.angle_gamma   90.00
#
_symmetry.space_group_name_H-M   'P 1'
#
loop_
_entity.id
_entity.type
_entity.pdbx_description
1 polymer ?
#
loop_
_entity_poly.entity_id
_entity_poly.type
_entity_poly.pdbx_seq_one_letter_code
_entity_poly.pdbx_strand_id
1 'polypeptide(L)'
;MFDKIKAIFTDPAGPARGEGIRFDPLQHAVAALLVEAARMDDHFDADEHATVARHLRERFELDEATAEHLVETAEAEADRAVEVYSFTRTVKDNVDHDERVAILQMLWEVAYSDGELHDYEANLMRRLTGLLHVSDQENGQARKAALARLGLTG
;
A
#
# COMPACT_ATOMS: atom_id res chain seq x y z
N MET A 1 4.85 12.00 12.78
CA MET A 1 6.18 12.62 12.68
C MET A 1 6.77 12.16 11.36
N PHE A 2 6.27 12.73 10.25
CA PHE A 2 6.59 12.33 8.87
C PHE A 2 7.37 13.46 8.17
N ASP A 3 8.51 13.86 8.75
CA ASP A 3 9.24 15.06 8.33
C ASP A 3 10.46 14.80 7.44
N LYS A 4 10.59 13.61 6.83
CA LYS A 4 11.75 13.29 5.98
C LYS A 4 11.48 12.99 4.51
N ILE A 5 10.22 12.98 4.08
CA ILE A 5 9.89 12.71 2.66
C ILE A 5 9.80 14.01 1.85
N LYS A 6 9.67 15.18 2.49
CA LYS A 6 9.51 16.47 1.81
C LYS A 6 10.69 16.95 0.96
N ALA A 7 11.87 16.33 1.06
CA ALA A 7 13.06 16.83 0.38
C ALA A 7 13.26 16.31 -1.06
N ILE A 8 12.44 15.36 -1.53
CA ILE A 8 12.63 14.75 -2.87
C ILE A 8 11.46 15.08 -3.83
N PHE A 9 10.31 15.55 -3.34
CA PHE A 9 9.08 15.66 -4.13
C PHE A 9 8.67 17.10 -4.43
N THR A 10 9.50 17.85 -5.15
CA THR A 10 9.03 19.10 -5.77
C THR A 10 9.62 19.26 -7.15
N ASP A 11 8.94 18.70 -8.15
CA ASP A 11 8.90 19.33 -9.46
C ASP A 11 7.61 20.17 -9.53
N PRO A 12 7.68 21.51 -9.59
CA PRO A 12 6.52 22.39 -9.61
C PRO A 12 5.89 22.53 -11.01
N ALA A 13 6.19 21.65 -11.96
CA ALA A 13 5.54 21.65 -13.27
C ALA A 13 4.19 20.89 -13.21
N GLY A 14 3.08 21.63 -13.06
CA GLY A 14 1.74 21.08 -13.28
C GLY A 14 1.59 20.43 -14.67
N PRO A 15 0.63 19.51 -14.86
CA PRO A 15 0.63 18.63 -16.02
C PRO A 15 0.38 19.42 -17.31
N ALA A 16 1.40 19.46 -18.17
CA ALA A 16 1.22 19.74 -19.57
C ALA A 16 0.38 18.62 -20.19
N ARG A 17 -0.79 18.96 -20.75
CA ARG A 17 -1.65 18.03 -21.49
C ARG A 17 -0.84 17.29 -22.55
N GLY A 18 -0.51 16.02 -22.31
CA GLY A 18 0.14 15.14 -23.29
C GLY A 18 1.16 14.15 -22.72
N GLU A 19 1.64 14.34 -21.49
CA GLU A 19 2.48 13.34 -20.81
C GLU A 19 1.65 12.69 -19.69
N GLY A 20 1.41 11.39 -19.77
CA GLY A 20 0.67 10.66 -18.72
C GLY A 20 1.33 10.84 -17.35
N ILE A 21 0.53 10.84 -16.29
CA ILE A 21 1.02 10.93 -14.91
C ILE A 21 2.04 9.80 -14.70
N ARG A 22 3.29 10.14 -14.43
CA ARG A 22 4.33 9.16 -14.10
C ARG A 22 4.46 9.06 -12.59
N PHE A 23 4.18 7.88 -12.06
CA PHE A 23 4.34 7.59 -10.64
C PHE A 23 5.77 7.16 -10.34
N ASP A 24 6.24 7.51 -9.15
CA ASP A 24 7.51 7.02 -8.64
C ASP A 24 7.46 5.49 -8.42
N PRO A 25 8.55 4.73 -8.64
CA PRO A 25 8.57 3.28 -8.44
C PRO A 25 8.10 2.83 -7.05
N LEU A 26 8.37 3.62 -6.00
CA LEU A 26 7.88 3.33 -4.65
C LEU A 26 6.36 3.50 -4.55
N GLN A 27 5.81 4.59 -5.11
CA GLN A 27 4.36 4.82 -5.12
C GLN A 27 3.63 3.68 -5.81
N HIS A 28 4.14 3.27 -6.98
CA HIS A 28 3.59 2.16 -7.73
C HIS A 28 3.70 0.84 -6.96
N ALA A 29 4.87 0.53 -6.40
CA ALA A 29 5.06 -0.70 -5.63
C ALA A 29 4.17 -0.79 -4.39
N VAL A 30 3.99 0.32 -3.66
CA VAL A 30 3.08 0.36 -2.49
C VAL A 30 1.63 0.19 -2.95
N ALA A 31 1.21 0.89 -4.01
CA ALA A 31 -0.14 0.76 -4.55
C ALA A 31 -0.45 -0.68 -4.99
N ALA A 32 0.46 -1.31 -5.73
CA ALA A 32 0.29 -2.69 -6.18
C ALA A 32 0.19 -3.70 -5.02
N LEU A 33 0.96 -3.51 -3.94
CA LEU A 33 0.83 -4.36 -2.75
C LEU A 33 -0.50 -4.16 -2.02
N LEU A 34 -1.02 -2.92 -1.97
CA LEU A 34 -2.32 -2.64 -1.36
C LEU A 34 -3.46 -3.22 -2.20
N VAL A 35 -3.39 -3.10 -3.52
CA VAL A 35 -4.36 -3.71 -4.44
C VAL A 35 -4.33 -5.24 -4.33
N GLU A 36 -3.16 -5.86 -4.27
CA GLU A 36 -3.02 -7.31 -4.03
C GLU A 36 -3.67 -7.74 -2.70
N ALA A 37 -3.53 -6.92 -1.65
CA ALA A 37 -4.16 -7.20 -0.35
C ALA A 37 -5.68 -7.03 -0.38
N ALA A 38 -6.21 -6.12 -1.20
CA ALA A 38 -7.64 -5.91 -1.36
C ALA A 38 -8.31 -6.98 -2.24
N ARG A 39 -7.61 -7.48 -3.28
CA ARG A 39 -8.16 -8.41 -4.29
C ARG A 39 -8.34 -9.86 -3.85
N MET A 40 -8.00 -10.21 -2.61
CA MET A 40 -7.82 -11.62 -2.23
C MET A 40 -9.10 -12.45 -2.17
N ASP A 41 -10.28 -11.83 -2.15
CA ASP A 41 -11.59 -12.50 -2.16
C ASP A 41 -12.25 -12.62 -3.55
N ASP A 42 -11.45 -12.41 -4.62
CA ASP A 42 -11.84 -12.37 -6.03
C ASP A 42 -12.71 -11.17 -6.45
N HIS A 43 -12.90 -10.16 -5.59
CA HIS A 43 -13.50 -8.88 -5.97
C HIS A 43 -12.54 -7.71 -5.66
N PHE A 44 -12.48 -6.75 -6.58
CA PHE A 44 -11.96 -5.41 -6.33
C PHE A 44 -13.05 -4.44 -6.76
N ASP A 45 -13.89 -4.09 -5.82
CA ASP A 45 -15.04 -3.23 -6.04
C ASP A 45 -14.71 -1.77 -5.73
N ALA A 46 -15.74 -0.93 -5.81
CA ALA A 46 -15.58 0.50 -5.61
C ALA A 46 -15.16 0.88 -4.18
N ASP A 47 -15.54 0.08 -3.16
CA ASP A 47 -15.24 0.36 -1.76
C ASP A 47 -13.79 0.00 -1.43
N GLU A 48 -13.29 -1.12 -1.98
CA GLU A 48 -11.88 -1.52 -1.90
C GLU A 48 -10.98 -0.54 -2.65
N HIS A 49 -11.37 -0.15 -3.86
CA HIS A 49 -10.69 0.88 -4.64
C HIS A 49 -10.59 2.20 -3.88
N ALA A 50 -11.71 2.69 -3.32
CA ALA A 50 -11.75 3.92 -2.55
C ALA A 50 -10.88 3.83 -1.28
N THR A 51 -10.85 2.67 -0.63
CA THR A 51 -10.01 2.42 0.54
C THR A 51 -8.53 2.53 0.19
N VAL A 52 -8.08 1.83 -0.85
CA VAL A 52 -6.68 1.89 -1.30
C VAL A 52 -6.31 3.30 -1.75
N ALA A 53 -7.17 3.97 -2.52
CA ALA A 53 -6.94 5.35 -2.95
C ALA A 53 -6.78 6.30 -1.75
N ARG A 54 -7.63 6.18 -0.72
CA ARG A 54 -7.52 6.99 0.51
C ARG A 54 -6.18 6.77 1.21
N HIS A 55 -5.73 5.52 1.38
CA HIS A 55 -4.43 5.22 1.99
C HIS A 55 -3.26 5.82 1.21
N LEU A 56 -3.30 5.76 -0.13
CA LEU A 56 -2.27 6.34 -0.99
C LEU A 56 -2.23 7.87 -0.92
N ARG A 57 -3.40 8.53 -0.89
CA ARG A 57 -3.49 9.99 -0.70
C ARG A 57 -2.87 10.43 0.60
N GLU A 58 -3.24 9.77 1.70
CA GLU A 58 -2.72 10.10 3.03
C GLU A 58 -1.20 9.86 3.11
N ARG A 59 -0.70 8.77 2.51
CA ARG A 59 0.71 8.37 2.60
C ARG A 59 1.65 9.21 1.74
N PHE A 60 1.20 9.60 0.55
CA PHE A 60 2.02 10.29 -0.47
C PHE A 60 1.58 11.73 -0.71
N GLU A 61 0.66 12.26 0.10
CA GLU A 61 0.13 13.64 -0.01
C GLU A 61 -0.45 13.94 -1.41
N LEU A 62 -1.13 12.96 -2.02
CA LEU A 62 -1.70 13.07 -3.38
C LEU A 62 -3.11 13.68 -3.37
N ASP A 63 -3.46 14.37 -4.46
CA ASP A 63 -4.86 14.71 -4.74
C ASP A 63 -5.68 13.48 -5.13
N GLU A 64 -7.00 13.63 -5.13
CA GLU A 64 -7.96 12.55 -5.37
C GLU A 64 -7.76 11.90 -6.74
N ALA A 65 -7.74 12.70 -7.81
CA ALA A 65 -7.58 12.22 -9.17
C ALA A 65 -6.23 11.49 -9.38
N THR A 66 -5.15 11.99 -8.78
CA THR A 66 -3.82 11.39 -8.89
C THR A 66 -3.77 10.04 -8.17
N ALA A 67 -4.42 9.92 -7.02
CA ALA A 67 -4.48 8.65 -6.29
C ALA A 67 -5.38 7.63 -6.98
N GLU A 68 -6.54 8.03 -7.51
CA GLU A 68 -7.40 7.17 -8.33
C GLU A 68 -6.61 6.60 -9.51
N HIS A 69 -5.93 7.46 -10.26
CA HIS A 69 -5.10 7.03 -11.39
C HIS A 69 -3.95 6.10 -10.97
N LEU A 70 -3.40 6.26 -9.75
CA LEU A 70 -2.39 5.36 -9.21
C LEU A 70 -2.98 3.98 -8.90
N VAL A 71 -4.19 3.91 -8.35
CA VAL A 71 -4.89 2.64 -8.09
C VAL A 71 -5.20 1.94 -9.40
N GLU A 72 -5.76 2.64 -10.39
CA GLU A 72 -6.07 2.08 -11.72
C GLU A 72 -4.81 1.51 -12.40
N THR A 73 -3.70 2.24 -12.32
CA THR A 73 -2.42 1.79 -12.89
C THR A 73 -1.88 0.57 -12.15
N ALA A 74 -1.98 0.56 -10.82
CA ALA A 74 -1.54 -0.57 -10.00
C ALA A 74 -2.41 -1.82 -10.21
N GLU A 75 -3.72 -1.65 -10.34
CA GLU A 75 -4.67 -2.74 -10.62
C GLU A 75 -4.38 -3.41 -11.97
N ALA A 76 -4.12 -2.62 -13.01
CA ALA A 76 -3.76 -3.12 -14.33
C ALA A 76 -2.44 -3.91 -14.35
N GLU A 77 -1.53 -3.64 -13.40
CA GLU A 77 -0.24 -4.32 -13.28
C GLU A 77 -0.30 -5.53 -12.32
N ALA A 78 -1.15 -5.52 -11.30
CA ALA A 78 -1.16 -6.45 -10.16
C ALA A 78 -1.56 -7.93 -10.46
N ASP A 79 -1.25 -8.50 -11.62
CA ASP A 79 -1.85 -9.76 -12.05
C ASP A 79 -1.07 -11.06 -11.74
N ARG A 80 0.05 -11.05 -10.98
CA ARG A 80 0.85 -12.29 -10.75
C ARG A 80 1.66 -12.35 -9.45
N ALA A 81 1.81 -13.56 -8.90
CA ALA A 81 2.67 -13.88 -7.73
C ALA A 81 4.17 -13.54 -7.89
N VAL A 82 4.65 -13.39 -9.14
CA VAL A 82 6.02 -12.94 -9.47
C VAL A 82 6.20 -11.46 -9.12
N GLU A 83 5.14 -10.66 -9.21
CA GLU A 83 5.20 -9.22 -9.07
C GLU A 83 5.30 -8.79 -7.61
N VAL A 84 4.66 -9.51 -6.68
CA VAL A 84 4.78 -9.30 -5.22
C VAL A 84 6.25 -9.28 -4.77
N TYR A 85 7.11 -10.15 -5.31
CA TYR A 85 8.54 -10.12 -4.97
C TYR A 85 9.24 -8.86 -5.50
N SER A 86 8.89 -8.42 -6.70
CA SER A 86 9.46 -7.20 -7.29
C SER A 86 9.02 -5.95 -6.54
N PHE A 87 7.74 -5.84 -6.18
CA PHE A 87 7.21 -4.69 -5.44
C PHE A 87 7.76 -4.63 -4.01
N THR A 88 7.78 -5.75 -3.29
CA THR A 88 8.38 -5.80 -1.94
C THR A 88 9.86 -5.46 -1.96
N ARG A 89 10.61 -5.88 -3.00
CA ARG A 89 11.99 -5.46 -3.19
C ARG A 89 12.09 -3.95 -3.42
N THR A 90 11.28 -3.38 -4.32
CA THR A 90 11.26 -1.94 -4.58
C THR A 90 10.96 -1.15 -3.30
N VAL A 91 9.99 -1.58 -2.49
CA VAL A 91 9.72 -0.96 -1.19
C VAL A 91 10.97 -1.02 -0.30
N LYS A 92 11.50 -2.23 -0.05
CA LYS A 92 12.65 -2.43 0.82
C LYS A 92 13.88 -1.60 0.42
N ASP A 93 14.13 -1.48 -0.89
CA ASP A 93 15.30 -0.81 -1.43
C ASP A 93 15.16 0.74 -1.41
N ASN A 94 13.94 1.28 -1.27
CA ASN A 94 13.68 2.73 -1.31
C ASN A 94 13.26 3.36 0.03
N VAL A 95 12.90 2.56 1.04
CA VAL A 95 12.48 3.07 2.36
C VAL A 95 13.28 2.48 3.52
N ASP A 96 13.32 3.24 4.63
CA ASP A 96 13.92 2.75 5.87
C ASP A 96 13.06 1.69 6.57
N HIS A 97 13.56 1.12 7.66
CA HIS A 97 12.88 0.03 8.36
C HIS A 97 11.55 0.47 8.98
N ASP A 98 11.50 1.65 9.58
CA ASP A 98 10.30 2.17 10.24
C ASP A 98 9.20 2.41 9.19
N GLU A 99 9.58 2.88 8.00
CA GLU A 99 8.66 3.02 6.87
C GLU A 99 8.14 1.67 6.35
N ARG A 100 8.93 0.59 6.39
CA ARG A 100 8.45 -0.76 6.03
C ARG A 100 7.39 -1.25 7.02
N VAL A 101 7.59 -0.98 8.31
CA VAL A 101 6.58 -1.29 9.34
C VAL A 101 5.30 -0.48 9.11
N ALA A 102 5.41 0.80 8.73
CA ALA A 102 4.26 1.63 8.40
C ALA A 102 3.50 1.13 7.17
N ILE A 103 4.21 0.70 6.11
CA ILE A 103 3.58 0.10 4.93
C ILE A 103 2.89 -1.22 5.28
N LEU A 104 3.52 -2.05 6.13
CA LEU A 104 2.89 -3.28 6.61
C LEU A 104 1.63 -3.01 7.43
N GLN A 105 1.59 -1.93 8.22
CA GLN A 105 0.37 -1.48 8.88
C GLN A 105 -0.72 -1.09 7.87
N MET A 106 -0.39 -0.33 6.82
CA MET A 106 -1.37 0.03 5.78
C MET A 106 -1.95 -1.22 5.09
N LEU A 107 -1.11 -2.22 4.84
CA LEU A 107 -1.56 -3.51 4.30
C LEU A 107 -2.53 -4.22 5.24
N TRP A 108 -2.29 -4.16 6.57
CA TRP A 108 -3.27 -4.67 7.54
C TRP A 108 -4.57 -3.86 7.55
N GLU A 109 -4.52 -2.54 7.34
CA GLU A 109 -5.73 -1.71 7.29
C GLU A 109 -6.61 -2.09 6.09
N VAL A 110 -6.00 -2.43 4.95
CA VAL A 110 -6.72 -2.93 3.77
C VAL A 110 -7.24 -4.35 3.98
N ALA A 111 -6.41 -5.25 4.51
CA ALA A 111 -6.80 -6.64 4.76
C ALA A 111 -7.88 -6.80 5.84
N TYR A 112 -8.20 -5.75 6.60
CA TYR A 112 -9.28 -5.72 7.59
C TYR A 112 -10.41 -4.77 7.19
N SER A 113 -10.44 -4.30 5.94
CA SER A 113 -11.37 -3.25 5.53
C SER A 113 -12.84 -3.67 5.63
N ASP A 114 -13.14 -4.97 5.49
CA ASP A 114 -14.45 -5.59 5.68
C ASP A 114 -14.73 -6.01 7.15
N GLY A 115 -13.71 -5.94 8.01
CA GLY A 115 -13.77 -6.30 9.43
C GLY A 115 -13.40 -7.75 9.75
N GLU A 116 -13.17 -8.60 8.75
CA GLU A 116 -12.75 -9.99 8.93
C GLU A 116 -11.33 -10.21 8.38
N LEU A 117 -10.74 -11.38 8.64
CA LEU A 117 -9.47 -11.77 8.01
C LEU A 117 -9.59 -13.21 7.53
N HIS A 118 -9.49 -13.38 6.23
CA HIS A 118 -9.53 -14.67 5.58
C HIS A 118 -8.16 -15.36 5.57
N ASP A 119 -8.17 -16.67 5.34
CA ASP A 119 -6.93 -17.49 5.31
C ASP A 119 -5.97 -17.01 4.22
N TYR A 120 -6.48 -16.55 3.09
CA TYR A 120 -5.66 -16.03 1.98
C TYR A 120 -4.96 -14.73 2.37
N GLU A 121 -5.67 -13.75 2.93
CA GLU A 121 -5.09 -12.51 3.47
C GLU A 121 -4.06 -12.78 4.56
N ALA A 122 -4.37 -13.68 5.49
CA ALA A 122 -3.42 -14.10 6.53
C ALA A 122 -2.14 -14.69 5.93
N ASN A 123 -2.25 -15.46 4.84
CA ASN A 123 -1.10 -16.00 4.12
C ASN A 123 -0.29 -14.91 3.42
N LEU A 124 -0.95 -13.96 2.75
CA LEU A 124 -0.28 -12.82 2.12
C LEU A 124 0.47 -11.99 3.15
N MET A 125 -0.17 -11.63 4.26
CA MET A 125 0.46 -10.82 5.31
C MET A 125 1.68 -11.51 5.93
N ARG A 126 1.63 -12.83 6.14
CA ARG A 126 2.81 -13.62 6.55
C ARG A 126 3.94 -13.54 5.53
N ARG A 127 3.63 -13.65 4.23
CA ARG A 127 4.61 -13.55 3.14
C ARG A 127 5.22 -12.15 3.07
N LEU A 128 4.41 -11.10 3.11
CA LEU A 128 4.86 -9.71 3.04
C LEU A 128 5.73 -9.34 4.24
N THR A 129 5.41 -9.82 5.44
CA THR A 129 6.24 -9.63 6.64
C THR A 129 7.68 -10.10 6.41
N GLY A 130 7.84 -11.33 5.88
CA GLY A 130 9.15 -11.88 5.58
C GLY A 130 9.89 -11.13 4.46
N LEU A 131 9.18 -10.74 3.39
CA LEU A 131 9.77 -10.05 2.24
C LEU A 131 10.17 -8.60 2.55
N LEU A 132 9.44 -7.94 3.45
CA LEU A 132 9.75 -6.59 3.93
C LEU A 132 10.80 -6.58 5.05
N HIS A 133 11.27 -7.76 5.49
CA HIS A 133 12.22 -7.93 6.59
C HIS A 133 11.74 -7.30 7.91
N VAL A 134 10.45 -7.39 8.18
CA VAL A 134 9.83 -6.96 9.44
C VAL A 134 9.75 -8.16 10.39
N SER A 135 10.04 -7.96 11.68
CA SER A 135 9.95 -9.06 12.66
C SER A 135 8.50 -9.42 12.98
N ASP A 136 8.25 -10.64 13.45
CA ASP A 136 6.91 -11.07 13.87
C ASP A 136 6.34 -10.20 15.00
N GLN A 137 7.20 -9.69 15.88
CA GLN A 137 6.82 -8.79 16.96
C GLN A 137 6.31 -7.45 16.40
N GLU A 138 7.05 -6.84 15.47
CA GLU A 138 6.66 -5.59 14.81
C GLU A 138 5.42 -5.79 13.94
N ASN A 139 5.32 -6.90 13.23
CA ASN A 139 4.11 -7.28 12.48
C ASN A 139 2.88 -7.36 13.40
N GLY A 140 3.01 -8.01 14.56
CA GLY A 140 1.94 -8.06 15.56
C GLY A 140 1.57 -6.67 16.11
N GLN A 141 2.53 -5.75 16.23
CA GLN A 141 2.26 -4.36 16.63
C GLN A 141 1.58 -3.56 15.52
N ALA A 142 2.03 -3.69 14.28
CA ALA A 142 1.43 -3.08 13.10
C ALA A 142 -0.03 -3.52 12.93
N ARG A 143 -0.30 -4.83 13.06
CA ARG A 143 -1.68 -5.36 13.05
C ARG A 143 -2.56 -4.74 14.13
N LYS A 144 -2.05 -4.63 15.37
CA LYS A 144 -2.79 -3.99 16.46
C LYS A 144 -3.07 -2.52 16.20
N ALA A 145 -2.10 -1.79 15.62
CA ALA A 145 -2.27 -0.39 15.25
C ALA A 145 -3.34 -0.22 14.15
N ALA A 146 -3.33 -1.10 13.14
CA ALA A 146 -4.35 -1.12 12.09
C ALA A 146 -5.76 -1.37 12.65
N LEU A 147 -5.93 -2.41 13.46
CA LEU A 147 -7.22 -2.71 14.12
C LEU A 147 -7.72 -1.53 14.97
N ALA A 148 -6.83 -0.90 15.74
CA ALA A 148 -7.17 0.28 16.53
C ALA A 148 -7.61 1.47 15.66
N ARG A 149 -6.98 1.67 14.48
CA ARG A 149 -7.36 2.72 13.53
C ARG A 149 -8.72 2.45 12.90
N LEU A 150 -9.05 1.19 12.64
CA LEU A 150 -10.33 0.73 12.10
C LEU A 150 -11.45 0.65 13.17
N GLY A 151 -11.12 0.83 14.45
CA GLY A 151 -12.08 0.67 15.55
C GLY A 151 -12.50 -0.79 15.80
N LEU A 152 -11.73 -1.74 15.29
CA LEU A 152 -11.95 -3.17 15.47
C LEU A 152 -11.25 -3.64 16.76
N THR A 153 -11.92 -4.47 17.53
CA THR A 153 -11.31 -5.17 18.68
C THR A 153 -10.89 -6.56 18.25
N GLY A 154 -9.57 -6.80 18.16
CA GLY A 154 -8.98 -8.12 17.89
C GLY A 154 -8.37 -8.78 19.12
#